data_AF-A0A5R8N5F1-F1
#
_entry.id   AF-A0A5R8N5F1-F1
#
_cell.length_a   1.000
_cell.length_b   1.000
_cell.length_c   1.000
_cell.angle_alpha   90.00
_cell.angle_beta   90.00
_cell.angle_gamma   90.00
#
_symmetry.space_group_name_H-M   'P 1'
#
loop_
_entity.id
_entity.type
_entity.pdbx_description
1 polymer ?
#
loop_
_entity_poly.entity_id
_entity_poly.type
_entity_poly.pdbx_seq_one_letter_code
_entity_poly.pdbx_strand_id
1 'polypeptide(L)'
;MTSTEVPPRASSNRRIIPPSVDALLALLAGIIVSDPLNGTLAYWPAFVGALLVLSFCNHVLLTIALGGSVGKLLTGLRTVRTSDLEKPTIGQATRRWLWGFFYIAYIPIMVVTGTDMDHHDIAGLRIVRRADVRRLKG
;
A
#
# COMPACT_ATOMS: atom_id res chain seq x y z
N MET A 1 -15.37 26.21 -3.14
CA MET A 1 -16.37 25.14 -3.37
C MET A 1 -15.64 23.81 -3.26
N THR A 2 -15.87 23.03 -2.21
CA THR A 2 -15.31 21.67 -2.11
C THR A 2 -15.99 20.81 -3.16
N SER A 3 -15.30 20.55 -4.26
CA SER A 3 -15.78 19.63 -5.28
C SER A 3 -16.03 18.25 -4.64
N THR A 4 -17.27 17.76 -4.73
CA THR A 4 -17.65 16.38 -4.36
C THR A 4 -17.23 15.37 -5.43
N GLU A 5 -16.53 15.83 -6.46
CA GLU A 5 -16.12 15.01 -7.58
C GLU A 5 -14.94 14.13 -7.16
N VAL A 6 -15.17 12.82 -7.09
CA VAL A 6 -14.14 11.87 -6.71
C VAL A 6 -13.11 11.82 -7.85
N PRO A 7 -11.82 12.12 -7.60
CA PRO A 7 -10.82 12.17 -8.64
C PRO A 7 -10.73 10.84 -9.39
N PRO A 8 -10.41 10.87 -10.69
CA PRO A 8 -10.32 9.67 -11.49
C PRO A 8 -9.28 8.73 -10.89
N ARG A 9 -9.59 7.44 -10.95
CA ARG A 9 -8.67 6.38 -10.55
C ARG A 9 -7.38 6.49 -11.36
N ALA A 10 -6.23 6.36 -10.69
CA ALA A 10 -4.96 6.23 -11.41
C ALA A 10 -5.01 5.01 -12.36
N SER A 11 -4.43 5.10 -13.56
CA SER A 11 -4.48 4.00 -14.54
C SER A 11 -3.85 2.71 -14.00
N SER A 12 -4.37 1.56 -14.45
CA SER A 12 -3.95 0.23 -13.95
C SER A 12 -2.42 0.04 -13.99
N ASN A 13 -1.77 0.38 -15.12
CA ASN A 13 -0.31 0.26 -15.27
C ASN A 13 0.50 1.08 -14.24
N ARG A 14 -0.03 2.21 -13.75
CA ARG A 14 0.64 3.02 -12.72
C ARG A 14 0.43 2.49 -11.31
N ARG A 15 -0.48 1.53 -11.11
CA ARG A 15 -0.78 0.91 -9.80
C ARG A 15 0.07 -0.32 -9.50
N ILE A 16 0.70 -0.92 -10.51
CA ILE A 16 1.51 -2.14 -10.38
C ILE A 16 2.94 -1.86 -9.89
N ILE A 17 3.55 -0.76 -10.33
CA ILE A 17 4.94 -0.39 -9.97
C ILE A 17 5.11 -0.09 -8.47
N PRO A 18 4.23 0.69 -7.81
CA PRO A 18 4.42 1.06 -6.41
C PRO A 18 4.47 -0.13 -5.43
N PRO A 19 3.59 -1.15 -5.52
CA PRO A 19 3.68 -2.35 -4.70
C PRO A 19 5.04 -3.06 -4.81
N SER A 20 5.64 -3.12 -6.00
CA SER A 20 6.95 -3.79 -6.17
C SER A 20 8.06 -3.06 -5.41
N VAL A 21 8.06 -1.72 -5.44
CA VAL A 21 9.00 -0.90 -4.65
C VAL A 21 8.78 -1.12 -3.15
N ASP A 22 7.52 -1.08 -2.71
CA ASP A 22 7.17 -1.26 -1.31
C ASP A 22 7.57 -2.67 -0.80
N ALA A 23 7.36 -3.71 -1.61
CA ALA A 23 7.71 -5.09 -1.30
C ALA A 23 9.23 -5.30 -1.24
N LEU A 24 9.98 -4.74 -2.19
CA LEU A 24 11.45 -4.80 -2.18
C LEU A 24 12.02 -4.18 -0.90
N LEU A 25 11.51 -3.01 -0.49
CA LEU A 25 11.96 -2.35 0.75
C LEU A 25 11.70 -3.24 1.98
N ALA A 26 10.52 -3.86 2.07
CA ALA A 26 10.17 -4.74 3.18
C ALA A 26 11.05 -6.01 3.21
N LEU A 27 11.33 -6.61 2.05
CA LEU A 27 12.22 -7.76 1.92
C LEU A 27 13.65 -7.41 2.33
N LEU A 28 14.18 -6.27 1.86
CA LEU A 28 15.54 -5.82 2.22
C LEU A 28 15.68 -5.59 3.73
N ALA A 29 14.68 -4.98 4.38
CA ALA A 29 14.73 -4.84 5.83
C ALA A 29 14.66 -6.18 6.56
N GLY A 30 13.85 -7.13 6.06
CA GLY A 30 13.85 -8.50 6.54
C GLY A 30 15.25 -9.10 6.52
N ILE A 31 15.90 -9.09 5.34
CA ILE A 31 17.25 -9.64 5.13
C ILE A 31 18.26 -8.96 6.06
N ILE A 32 18.33 -7.63 6.05
CA ILE A 32 19.32 -6.86 6.82
C ILE A 32 19.20 -7.14 8.32
N VAL A 33 17.97 -7.21 8.84
CA VAL A 33 17.75 -7.44 10.27
C VAL A 33 18.03 -8.90 10.66
N SER A 34 17.73 -9.86 9.78
CA SER A 34 17.94 -11.29 10.08
C SER A 34 19.35 -11.79 9.79
N ASP A 35 20.15 -11.07 9.00
CA ASP A 35 21.51 -11.48 8.58
C ASP A 35 22.42 -11.89 9.76
N PRO A 36 22.49 -11.15 10.88
CA PRO A 36 23.31 -11.55 12.04
C PRO A 36 22.85 -12.86 12.71
N LEU A 37 21.64 -13.32 12.41
CA LEU A 37 21.03 -14.52 12.97
C LEU A 37 21.07 -15.70 12.00
N ASN A 38 21.76 -15.57 10.86
CA ASN A 38 21.83 -16.61 9.84
C ASN A 38 22.38 -17.93 10.42
N GLY A 39 21.77 -19.05 10.04
CA GLY A 39 22.07 -20.38 10.59
C GLY A 39 21.44 -20.69 11.96
N THR A 40 20.71 -19.74 12.57
CA THR A 40 19.99 -19.96 13.83
C THR A 40 18.49 -20.16 13.63
N LEU A 41 17.81 -20.76 14.61
CA LEU A 41 16.35 -20.87 14.63
C LEU A 41 15.66 -19.49 14.73
N ALA A 42 16.37 -18.44 15.16
CA ALA A 42 15.84 -17.08 15.29
C ALA A 42 15.80 -16.31 13.97
N TYR A 43 16.45 -16.80 12.91
CA TYR A 43 16.51 -16.15 11.61
C TYR A 43 15.12 -15.85 11.03
N TRP A 44 14.27 -16.88 10.93
CA TRP A 44 12.96 -16.75 10.29
C TRP A 44 11.99 -15.83 11.05
N PRO A 45 11.84 -15.94 12.39
CA PRO A 45 11.05 -14.98 13.16
C PRO A 45 11.55 -13.54 13.01
N ALA A 46 12.87 -13.32 13.04
CA ALA A 46 13.44 -11.98 12.88
C ALA A 46 13.19 -11.41 11.49
N PHE A 47 13.38 -12.22 10.44
CA PHE A 47 13.12 -11.85 9.05
C PHE A 47 11.65 -11.44 8.85
N VAL A 48 10.72 -12.31 9.26
CA VAL A 48 9.27 -12.07 9.10
C VAL A 48 8.84 -10.88 9.95
N GLY A 49 9.33 -10.78 11.20
CA GLY A 49 9.03 -9.67 12.09
C GLY A 49 9.47 -8.33 11.52
N ALA A 50 10.71 -8.22 11.06
CA ALA A 50 11.24 -6.99 10.46
C ALA A 50 10.51 -6.60 9.17
N LEU A 51 10.22 -7.58 8.31
CA LEU A 51 9.43 -7.38 7.09
C LEU A 51 8.05 -6.82 7.42
N LEU A 52 7.34 -7.43 8.37
CA LEU A 52 6.00 -7.00 8.77
C LEU A 52 5.99 -5.62 9.41
N VAL A 53 6.95 -5.33 10.30
CA VAL A 53 7.09 -4.01 10.94
C VAL A 53 7.36 -2.93 9.90
N LEU A 54 8.32 -3.13 8.99
CA LEU A 54 8.58 -2.13 7.95
C LEU A 54 7.37 -1.98 7.00
N SER A 55 6.75 -3.09 6.61
CA SER A 55 5.54 -3.08 5.79
C SER A 55 4.42 -2.28 6.45
N PHE A 56 4.17 -2.47 7.74
CA PHE A 56 3.19 -1.72 8.51
C PHE A 56 3.54 -0.24 8.59
N CYS A 57 4.79 0.11 8.91
CA CYS A 57 5.26 1.49 8.93
C CYS A 57 5.05 2.18 7.57
N ASN A 58 5.39 1.50 6.47
CA ASN A 58 5.27 2.05 5.12
C ASN A 58 3.80 2.14 4.63
N HIS A 59 2.99 1.13 4.88
CA HIS A 59 1.61 1.09 4.36
C HIS A 59 0.58 1.75 5.27
N VAL A 60 0.83 1.82 6.58
CA VAL A 60 -0.08 2.41 7.56
C VAL A 60 0.44 3.77 8.01
N LEU A 61 1.57 3.82 8.73
CA LEU A 61 2.03 5.05 9.38
C LEU A 61 2.41 6.14 8.36
N LEU A 62 3.15 5.78 7.32
CA LEU A 62 3.51 6.73 6.26
C LEU A 62 2.27 7.15 5.45
N THR A 63 1.32 6.23 5.24
CA THR A 63 0.09 6.53 4.53
C THR A 63 -0.79 7.52 5.28
N ILE A 64 -0.95 7.39 6.60
CA ILE A 64 -1.71 8.37 7.39
C ILE A 64 -0.99 9.72 7.48
N ALA A 65 0.35 9.72 7.52
CA ALA A 65 1.15 10.94 7.62
C ALA A 65 1.21 11.72 6.29
N LEU A 66 1.52 11.03 5.19
CA LEU A 66 1.84 11.64 3.88
C LEU A 66 0.81 11.35 2.78
N GLY A 67 -0.20 10.54 3.06
CA GLY A 67 -1.20 10.11 2.09
C GLY A 67 -0.68 9.04 1.12
N GLY A 68 0.36 8.28 1.45
CA GLY A 68 0.80 7.13 0.65
C GLY A 68 2.06 6.46 1.18
N SER A 69 2.33 5.23 0.71
CA SER A 69 3.58 4.50 0.92
C SER A 69 4.69 5.01 0.01
N VAL A 70 5.96 4.69 0.31
CA VAL A 70 7.14 5.16 -0.43
C VAL A 70 6.98 5.00 -1.94
N GLY A 71 6.64 3.80 -2.43
CA GLY A 71 6.46 3.55 -3.86
C GLY A 71 5.37 4.43 -4.47
N LYS A 72 4.28 4.67 -3.74
CA LYS A 72 3.18 5.54 -4.20
C LYS A 72 3.62 7.00 -4.22
N LEU A 73 4.38 7.45 -3.22
CA LEU A 73 4.87 8.82 -3.17
C LEU A 73 5.85 9.10 -4.31
N LEU A 74 6.77 8.18 -4.60
CA LEU A 74 7.74 8.26 -5.70
C LEU A 74 7.07 8.29 -7.07
N THR A 75 5.98 7.55 -7.25
CA THR A 75 5.20 7.52 -8.50
C THR A 75 4.16 8.64 -8.63
N GLY A 76 4.16 9.60 -7.69
CA GLY A 76 3.23 10.73 -7.70
C GLY A 76 1.79 10.35 -7.36
N LEU A 77 1.57 9.20 -6.74
CA LEU A 77 0.26 8.72 -6.28
C LEU A 77 0.00 9.11 -4.83
N ARG A 78 -1.28 9.14 -4.48
CA ARG A 78 -1.80 9.34 -3.12
C ARG A 78 -2.98 8.41 -2.87
N THR A 79 -3.12 8.00 -1.63
CA THR A 79 -4.31 7.34 -1.10
C THR A 79 -5.12 8.42 -0.39
N VAL A 80 -6.37 8.55 -0.80
CA VAL A 80 -7.32 9.48 -0.17
C VAL A 80 -8.57 8.72 0.24
N ARG A 81 -9.27 9.24 1.25
CA ARG A 81 -10.57 8.74 1.64
C ARG A 81 -11.62 9.19 0.62
N THR A 82 -12.53 8.30 0.23
CA THR A 82 -13.52 8.58 -0.81
C THR A 82 -14.63 9.52 -0.37
N SER A 83 -14.87 9.68 0.94
CA SER A 83 -15.92 10.54 1.47
C SER A 83 -15.59 12.03 1.41
N ASP A 84 -14.32 12.41 1.60
CA ASP A 84 -13.91 13.80 1.80
C ASP A 84 -12.54 14.15 1.19
N LEU A 85 -11.92 13.21 0.48
CA LEU A 85 -10.60 13.38 -0.16
C LEU A 85 -9.47 13.74 0.84
N GLU A 86 -9.67 13.44 2.12
CA GLU A 86 -8.65 13.59 3.15
C GLU A 86 -7.70 12.39 3.21
N LYS A 87 -6.71 12.48 4.10
CA LYS A 87 -5.79 11.38 4.37
C LYS A 87 -6.55 10.22 5.03
N PRO A 88 -6.10 8.97 4.84
CA PRO A 88 -6.70 7.82 5.50
C PRO A 88 -6.62 7.91 7.02
N THR A 89 -7.63 7.38 7.72
CA THR A 89 -7.50 7.09 9.17
C THR A 89 -6.62 5.86 9.40
N ILE A 90 -6.11 5.71 10.63
CA ILE A 90 -5.33 4.53 11.02
C ILE A 90 -6.12 3.23 10.80
N GLY A 91 -7.40 3.18 11.19
CA GLY A 91 -8.24 1.98 11.00
C GLY A 91 -8.44 1.63 9.53
N GLN A 92 -8.66 2.61 8.65
CA GLN A 92 -8.79 2.37 7.22
C GLN A 92 -7.48 1.89 6.59
N ALA A 93 -6.35 2.50 6.96
CA ALA A 93 -5.03 2.12 6.47
C ALA A 93 -4.65 0.70 6.95
N THR A 94 -4.87 0.37 8.22
CA THR A 94 -4.65 -0.97 8.78
C THR A 94 -5.54 -2.02 8.13
N ARG A 95 -6.84 -1.76 7.96
CA ARG A 95 -7.75 -2.71 7.28
C ARG A 95 -7.33 -2.96 5.84
N ARG A 96 -6.92 -1.92 5.12
CA ARG A 96 -6.39 -2.05 3.76
C ARG A 96 -5.08 -2.83 3.72
N TRP A 97 -4.19 -2.61 4.69
CA TRP A 97 -2.93 -3.35 4.82
C TRP A 97 -3.19 -4.84 5.09
N LEU A 98 -4.10 -5.16 6.02
CA LEU A 98 -4.53 -6.54 6.30
C LEU A 98 -5.13 -7.21 5.06
N TRP A 99 -5.96 -6.47 4.31
CA TRP A 99 -6.51 -6.98 3.05
C TRP A 99 -5.45 -7.30 1.99
N GLY A 100 -4.32 -6.59 2.02
CA GLY A 100 -3.18 -6.89 1.16
C GLY A 100 -2.68 -8.33 1.30
N PHE A 101 -2.69 -8.90 2.50
CA PHE A 101 -2.28 -10.30 2.71
C PHE A 101 -3.29 -11.30 2.12
N PHE A 102 -4.59 -11.05 2.31
CA PHE A 102 -5.64 -11.86 1.69
C PHE A 102 -5.55 -11.80 0.17
N TYR A 103 -5.27 -10.63 -0.39
CA TYR A 103 -5.05 -10.46 -1.83
C TYR A 103 -3.86 -11.28 -2.31
N ILE A 104 -2.70 -11.19 -1.65
CA ILE A 104 -1.50 -11.98 -2.00
C ILE A 104 -1.82 -13.49 -2.00
N ALA A 105 -2.53 -13.98 -1.00
CA ALA A 105 -2.95 -15.38 -0.92
C ALA A 105 -3.92 -15.79 -2.04
N TYR A 106 -4.69 -14.85 -2.59
CA TYR A 106 -5.70 -15.09 -3.62
C TYR A 106 -5.17 -14.93 -5.06
N ILE A 107 -3.99 -14.32 -5.26
CA ILE A 107 -3.37 -14.14 -6.59
C ILE A 107 -3.32 -15.45 -7.41
N PRO A 108 -2.90 -16.61 -6.87
CA PRO A 108 -2.82 -17.83 -7.68
C PRO A 108 -4.17 -18.24 -8.26
N ILE A 109 -5.26 -18.07 -7.50
CA ILE A 109 -6.62 -18.38 -7.95
C ILE A 109 -6.99 -17.43 -9.09
N MET A 110 -6.78 -16.12 -8.91
CA MET A 110 -7.07 -15.11 -9.94
C MET A 110 -6.35 -15.39 -11.26
N VAL A 111 -5.09 -15.82 -11.19
CA VAL A 111 -4.29 -16.18 -12.37
C VAL A 111 -4.89 -17.39 -13.09
N VAL A 112 -5.33 -18.41 -12.36
CA VAL A 112 -5.92 -19.63 -12.94
C VAL A 112 -7.32 -19.39 -13.50
N THR A 113 -8.15 -18.60 -12.82
CA THR A 113 -9.55 -18.36 -13.21
C THR A 113 -9.70 -17.19 -14.19
N GLY A 114 -8.65 -16.40 -14.42
CA GLY A 114 -8.71 -15.18 -15.21
C GLY A 114 -9.57 -14.07 -14.59
N THR A 115 -9.91 -14.19 -13.30
CA THR A 115 -10.73 -13.18 -12.61
C THR A 115 -9.87 -11.99 -12.20
N ASP A 116 -10.28 -10.78 -12.58
CA ASP A 116 -9.70 -9.54 -12.06
C ASP A 116 -10.55 -8.99 -10.91
N MET A 117 -9.89 -8.59 -9.83
CA MET A 117 -10.51 -8.06 -8.62
C MET A 117 -9.81 -6.74 -8.28
N ASP A 118 -10.54 -5.64 -8.42
CA ASP A 118 -10.03 -4.30 -8.12
C ASP A 118 -9.90 -4.10 -6.60
N HIS A 119 -8.84 -4.65 -6.03
CA HIS A 119 -8.53 -4.67 -4.60
C HIS A 119 -7.95 -3.33 -4.09
N HIS A 120 -7.67 -2.39 -4.99
CA HIS A 120 -6.96 -1.16 -4.64
C HIS A 120 -7.84 -0.11 -3.94
N ASP A 121 -9.16 -0.24 -4.07
CA ASP A 121 -10.16 0.72 -3.57
C ASP A 121 -10.96 0.15 -2.37
N ILE A 122 -10.25 -0.41 -1.39
CA ILE A 122 -10.84 -1.04 -0.19
C ILE A 122 -10.78 -0.09 1.00
N ALA A 123 -11.64 -0.34 1.98
CA ALA A 123 -11.74 0.42 3.23
C ALA A 123 -12.20 1.88 3.06
N GLY A 124 -12.90 2.20 1.95
CA GLY A 124 -13.32 3.56 1.63
C GLY A 124 -12.15 4.46 1.22
N LEU A 125 -11.08 3.86 0.71
CA LEU A 125 -9.89 4.54 0.23
C LEU A 125 -9.79 4.39 -1.28
N ARG A 126 -9.19 5.37 -1.94
CA ARG A 126 -8.91 5.34 -3.38
C ARG A 126 -7.51 5.80 -3.67
N ILE A 127 -6.86 5.13 -4.64
CA ILE A 127 -5.56 5.55 -5.15
C ILE A 127 -5.76 6.51 -6.34
N VAL A 128 -5.27 7.73 -6.17
CA VAL A 128 -5.41 8.86 -7.09
C VAL A 128 -4.06 9.51 -7.36
N ARG A 129 -3.95 10.33 -8.42
CA ARG A 129 -2.73 11.09 -8.66
C ARG A 129 -2.67 12.31 -7.74
N ARG A 130 -1.47 12.66 -7.29
CA ARG A 130 -1.24 13.88 -6.50
C ARG A 130 -1.68 15.15 -7.24
N ALA A 131 -1.51 15.17 -8.56
CA ALA A 131 -1.94 16.28 -9.40
C ALA A 131 -3.47 16.46 -9.37
N ASP A 132 -4.22 15.37 -9.48
CA ASP A 132 -5.69 15.38 -9.48
C ASP A 132 -6.25 15.90 -8.14
N VAL A 133 -5.64 15.49 -7.01
CA VAL A 133 -6.01 15.99 -5.68
C VAL A 133 -5.72 17.48 -5.51
N ARG A 134 -4.59 17.97 -6.05
CA ARG A 134 -4.25 19.40 -5.99
C ARG A 134 -5.21 20.25 -6.80
N ARG A 135 -5.63 19.78 -7.97
CA ARG A 135 -6.59 20.47 -8.84
C ARG A 135 -7.98 20.63 -8.21
N LEU A 136 -8.38 19.69 -7.36
CA LEU A 136 -9.69 19.72 -6.69
C LEU A 136 -9.69 20.51 -5.37
N LYS A 137 -8.50 20.77 -4.80
CA LYS A 137 -8.34 21.52 -3.53
C LYS A 137 -7.88 22.96 -3.70
N GLY A 138 -7.30 23.31 -4.86
CA GLY A 138 -6.96 24.68 -5.24
C GLY A 138 -8.10 25.33 -6.00
#